data_AF-A0A9X3XH68-F1
#
_entry.id   AF-A0A9X3XH68-F1
#
_cell.length_a   1.000
_cell.length_b   1.000
_cell.length_c   1.000
_cell.angle_alpha   90.00
_cell.angle_beta   90.00
_cell.angle_gamma   90.00
#
_symmetry.space_group_name_H-M   'P 1'
#
loop_
_entity.id
_entity.type
_entity.pdbx_description
1 polymer ?
#
loop_
_entity_poly.entity_id
_entity_poly.type
_entity_poly.pdbx_seq_one_letter_code
_entity_poly.pdbx_strand_id
1 'polypeptide(L)'
;MTGPHTIAIDEPFDDVDEELRHTELTAKAYPETAPLAEPFAVLRAELRKRKAEEDALLDAIAFAKALMVAADDVLNVLVDETKKAVLAAYNQDFKAPLYRQLFEGQSPSDLKRPILGAQLETMRAWVGPLGAANVPTLGAIAQKLSHAIVKADDAVTKTSLAEQAMDTFVAGPRTELINGVNALRKLTAGQIGELVHASLEGKVPRDFVDRFFLSSGGSRTPTLAELSQSITRLEAKLERQKALLASMKEKEAKLRKAKQEAELTEKQAKLAAAEKRAAEAAQEIARLKAEMGST
;
A
#
# COMPACT_ATOMS: atom_id res chain seq x y z
N MET A 1 -34.58 15.94 -24.24
CA MET A 1 -33.60 16.34 -23.21
C MET A 1 -32.81 15.12 -22.83
N THR A 2 -31.50 15.19 -22.97
CA THR A 2 -30.59 14.16 -22.49
C THR A 2 -30.40 14.45 -21.00
N GLY A 3 -30.90 13.59 -20.12
CA GLY A 3 -30.73 13.77 -18.67
C GLY A 3 -29.26 13.68 -18.26
N PRO A 4 -28.92 13.99 -16.99
CA PRO A 4 -27.57 13.78 -16.49
C PRO A 4 -27.16 12.32 -16.68
N HIS A 5 -25.89 12.08 -17.03
CA HIS A 5 -25.35 10.72 -17.07
C HIS A 5 -25.42 10.10 -15.67
N THR A 6 -25.49 8.77 -15.58
CA THR A 6 -25.45 8.12 -14.26
C THR A 6 -24.01 7.96 -13.82
N ILE A 7 -23.66 8.49 -12.66
CA ILE A 7 -22.33 8.31 -12.05
C ILE A 7 -22.22 6.86 -11.56
N ALA A 8 -21.12 6.21 -11.91
CA ALA A 8 -20.88 4.82 -11.53
C ALA A 8 -20.39 4.73 -10.08
N ILE A 9 -20.66 3.60 -9.40
CA ILE A 9 -20.25 3.41 -8.00
C ILE A 9 -18.73 3.46 -7.86
N ASP A 10 -17.99 2.97 -8.86
CA ASP A 10 -16.53 2.92 -8.90
C ASP A 10 -15.87 4.21 -9.43
N GLU A 11 -16.66 5.23 -9.78
CA GLU A 11 -16.15 6.49 -10.31
C GLU A 11 -15.34 7.27 -9.26
N PRO A 12 -14.12 7.76 -9.56
CA PRO A 12 -13.29 8.44 -8.58
C PRO A 12 -14.01 9.61 -7.89
N PHE A 13 -13.90 9.71 -6.56
CA PHE A 13 -14.56 10.79 -5.83
C PHE A 13 -14.11 12.20 -6.26
N ASP A 14 -12.93 12.34 -6.86
CA ASP A 14 -12.49 13.61 -7.44
C ASP A 14 -13.35 14.05 -8.63
N ASP A 15 -13.69 13.11 -9.52
CA ASP A 15 -14.53 13.37 -10.68
C ASP A 15 -15.96 13.69 -10.21
N VAL A 16 -16.45 12.95 -9.20
CA VAL A 16 -17.75 13.23 -8.59
C VAL A 16 -17.79 14.58 -7.86
N ASP A 17 -16.73 15.00 -7.15
CA ASP A 17 -16.66 16.35 -6.57
C ASP A 17 -16.67 17.44 -7.65
N GLU A 18 -16.01 17.21 -8.78
CA GLU A 18 -16.02 18.13 -9.91
C GLU A 18 -17.41 18.27 -10.54
N GLU A 19 -18.10 17.16 -10.76
CA GLU A 19 -19.50 17.13 -11.23
C GLU A 19 -20.42 17.94 -10.30
N LEU A 20 -20.40 17.61 -9.01
CA LEU A 20 -21.23 18.28 -8.02
C LEU A 20 -20.88 19.77 -7.92
N ARG A 21 -19.58 20.12 -7.97
CA ARG A 21 -19.11 21.51 -7.96
C ARG A 21 -19.67 22.26 -9.15
N HIS A 22 -19.58 21.66 -10.33
CA HIS A 22 -20.07 22.28 -11.54
C HIS A 22 -21.57 22.56 -11.42
N THR A 23 -22.37 21.56 -11.05
CA THR A 23 -23.82 21.73 -10.90
C THR A 23 -24.18 22.77 -9.82
N GLU A 24 -23.49 22.76 -8.68
CA GLU A 24 -23.67 23.76 -7.61
C GLU A 24 -23.42 25.20 -8.11
N LEU A 25 -22.30 25.41 -8.81
CA LEU A 25 -21.91 26.74 -9.30
C LEU A 25 -22.80 27.19 -10.45
N THR A 26 -23.18 26.29 -11.35
CA THR A 26 -24.13 26.57 -12.44
C THR A 26 -25.50 26.93 -11.89
N ALA A 27 -25.99 26.23 -10.86
CA ALA A 27 -27.25 26.56 -10.19
C ALA A 27 -27.22 27.98 -9.58
N LYS A 28 -26.11 28.37 -8.96
CA LYS A 28 -25.92 29.72 -8.37
C LYS A 28 -25.82 30.84 -9.40
N ALA A 29 -25.46 30.53 -10.65
CA ALA A 29 -25.25 31.53 -11.69
C ALA A 29 -26.55 32.18 -12.18
N TYR A 30 -27.71 31.53 -11.97
CA TYR A 30 -29.01 32.03 -12.39
C TYR A 30 -29.93 32.20 -11.17
N PRO A 31 -30.59 33.36 -10.98
CA PRO A 31 -31.49 33.60 -9.85
C PRO A 31 -32.59 32.54 -9.71
N GLU A 32 -33.14 32.08 -10.84
CA GLU A 32 -34.23 31.10 -10.89
C GLU A 32 -33.79 29.70 -10.45
N THR A 33 -32.52 29.34 -10.62
CA THR A 33 -31.98 28.03 -10.22
C THR A 33 -31.17 28.07 -8.92
N ALA A 34 -30.87 29.26 -8.38
CA ALA A 34 -30.09 29.42 -7.16
C ALA A 34 -30.61 28.60 -5.96
N PRO A 35 -31.93 28.44 -5.73
CA PRO A 35 -32.45 27.59 -4.66
C PRO A 35 -32.08 26.10 -4.80
N LEU A 36 -31.71 25.64 -5.99
CA LEU A 36 -31.33 24.25 -6.25
C LEU A 36 -29.88 23.94 -5.83
N ALA A 37 -29.07 24.95 -5.49
CA ALA A 37 -27.64 24.78 -5.25
C ALA A 37 -27.30 24.16 -3.89
N GLU A 38 -28.06 24.48 -2.84
CA GLU A 38 -27.74 24.07 -1.47
C GLU A 38 -27.66 22.54 -1.28
N PRO A 39 -28.59 21.72 -1.82
CA PRO A 39 -28.48 20.26 -1.75
C PRO A 39 -27.16 19.72 -2.34
N PHE A 40 -26.63 20.33 -3.41
CA PHE A 40 -25.34 19.93 -3.97
C PHE A 40 -24.18 20.29 -3.04
N ALA A 41 -24.20 21.47 -2.43
CA ALA A 41 -23.18 21.88 -1.46
C ALA A 41 -23.13 20.90 -0.26
N VAL A 42 -24.29 20.46 0.24
CA VAL A 42 -24.40 19.46 1.31
C VAL A 42 -23.81 18.11 0.87
N LEU A 43 -24.19 17.61 -0.31
CA LEU A 43 -23.64 16.34 -0.82
C LEU A 43 -22.13 16.41 -1.05
N ARG A 44 -21.59 17.55 -1.50
CA ARG A 44 -20.14 17.73 -1.63
C ARG A 44 -19.41 17.70 -0.30
N ALA A 45 -19.99 18.31 0.73
CA ALA A 45 -19.42 18.25 2.08
C ALA A 45 -19.39 16.81 2.60
N GLU A 46 -20.45 16.03 2.35
CA GLU A 46 -20.49 14.61 2.71
C GLU A 46 -19.49 13.78 1.88
N LEU A 47 -19.42 14.00 0.57
CA LEU A 47 -18.47 13.34 -0.31
C LEU A 47 -17.03 13.53 0.17
N ARG A 48 -16.66 14.75 0.57
CA ARG A 48 -15.30 15.01 1.07
C ARG A 48 -14.99 14.27 2.37
N LYS A 49 -15.98 14.04 3.23
CA LYS A 49 -15.81 13.19 4.41
C LYS A 49 -15.61 11.74 4.00
N ARG A 50 -16.42 11.22 3.07
CA ARG A 50 -16.30 9.85 2.56
C ARG A 50 -15.01 9.61 1.80
N LYS A 51 -14.50 10.63 1.10
CA LYS A 51 -13.18 10.58 0.48
C LYS A 51 -12.07 10.42 1.54
N ALA A 52 -12.11 11.20 2.61
CA ALA A 52 -11.13 11.06 3.70
C ALA A 52 -11.23 9.69 4.40
N GLU A 53 -12.44 9.13 4.51
CA GLU A 53 -12.68 7.76 5.01
C GLU A 53 -12.05 6.71 4.08
N GLU A 54 -12.26 6.82 2.76
CA GLU A 54 -11.67 5.95 1.75
C GLU A 54 -10.13 6.01 1.76
N ASP A 55 -9.56 7.22 1.79
CA ASP A 55 -8.11 7.42 1.88
C ASP A 55 -7.53 6.72 3.13
N ALA A 56 -8.19 6.85 4.28
CA ALA A 56 -7.76 6.18 5.51
C ALA A 56 -7.83 4.65 5.43
N LEU A 57 -8.83 4.10 4.74
CA LEU A 57 -8.96 2.66 4.51
C LEU A 57 -7.87 2.13 3.58
N LEU A 58 -7.56 2.88 2.51
CA LEU A 58 -6.45 2.56 1.60
C LEU A 58 -5.10 2.58 2.31
N ASP A 59 -4.86 3.59 3.17
CA ASP A 59 -3.67 3.67 4.01
C ASP A 59 -3.59 2.49 4.99
N ALA A 60 -4.70 2.09 5.59
CA ALA A 60 -4.75 0.93 6.48
C ALA A 60 -4.39 -0.39 5.75
N ILE A 61 -4.91 -0.58 4.53
CA ILE A 61 -4.56 -1.74 3.68
C ILE A 61 -3.06 -1.71 3.34
N ALA A 62 -2.54 -0.56 2.92
CA ALA A 62 -1.13 -0.41 2.57
C ALA A 62 -0.22 -0.70 3.76
N PHE A 63 -0.58 -0.19 4.95
CA PHE A 63 0.14 -0.44 6.18
C PHE A 63 0.11 -1.93 6.58
N ALA A 64 -1.05 -2.59 6.50
CA ALA A 64 -1.16 -4.01 6.81
C ALA A 64 -0.31 -4.88 5.85
N LYS A 65 -0.30 -4.54 4.55
CA LYS A 65 0.58 -5.21 3.57
C LYS A 65 2.06 -4.99 3.87
N ALA A 66 2.45 -3.79 4.32
CA ALA A 66 3.82 -3.52 4.75
C ALA A 66 4.21 -4.35 5.99
N LEU A 67 3.29 -4.56 6.94
CA LEU A 67 3.52 -5.45 8.08
C LEU A 67 3.72 -6.90 7.65
N MET A 68 2.99 -7.39 6.64
CA MET A 68 3.19 -8.74 6.10
C MET A 68 4.60 -8.91 5.53
N VAL A 69 5.07 -7.94 4.73
CA VAL A 69 6.44 -7.96 4.19
C VAL A 69 7.47 -7.93 5.30
N ALA A 70 7.29 -7.06 6.30
CA ALA A 70 8.22 -6.97 7.43
C ALA A 70 8.28 -8.26 8.27
N ALA A 71 7.14 -8.94 8.45
CA ALA A 71 7.09 -10.24 9.12
C ALA A 71 7.78 -11.34 8.29
N ASP A 72 7.56 -11.33 6.98
CA ASP A 72 8.20 -12.25 6.02
C ASP A 72 9.72 -12.11 6.02
N ASP A 73 10.24 -10.88 5.99
CA ASP A 73 11.68 -10.62 6.06
C ASP A 73 12.32 -11.24 7.32
N VAL A 74 11.64 -11.17 8.46
CA VAL A 74 12.10 -11.80 9.71
C VAL A 74 12.12 -13.32 9.58
N LEU A 75 11.06 -13.92 9.02
CA LEU A 75 11.00 -15.36 8.77
C LEU A 75 12.10 -15.81 7.80
N ASN A 76 12.37 -15.05 6.74
CA ASN A 76 13.42 -15.29 5.77
C ASN A 76 14.81 -15.33 6.43
N VAL A 77 15.10 -14.40 7.34
CA VAL A 77 16.33 -14.41 8.13
C VAL A 77 16.40 -15.65 9.02
N LEU A 78 15.30 -16.03 9.66
CA LEU A 78 15.24 -17.20 10.53
C LEU A 78 15.38 -18.52 9.77
N VAL A 79 14.95 -18.61 8.51
CA VAL A 79 15.24 -19.76 7.64
C VAL A 79 16.75 -19.96 7.49
N ASP A 80 17.48 -18.89 7.18
CA ASP A 80 18.93 -18.95 7.00
C ASP A 80 19.68 -19.19 8.32
N GLU A 81 19.23 -18.59 9.42
CA GLU A 81 19.77 -18.82 10.78
C GLU A 81 19.57 -20.28 11.20
N THR A 82 18.37 -20.83 10.99
CA THR A 82 18.02 -22.22 11.31
C THR A 82 18.90 -23.19 10.55
N LYS A 83 19.04 -23.02 9.23
CA LYS A 83 19.89 -23.88 8.40
C LYS A 83 21.32 -23.92 8.93
N LYS A 84 21.91 -22.74 9.20
CA LYS A 84 23.29 -22.63 9.69
C LYS A 84 23.45 -23.31 11.05
N ALA A 85 22.51 -23.07 11.97
CA ALA A 85 22.59 -23.61 13.32
C ALA A 85 22.41 -25.14 13.35
N VAL A 86 21.50 -25.69 12.54
CA VAL A 86 21.29 -27.14 12.43
C VAL A 86 22.54 -27.80 11.84
N LEU A 87 23.09 -27.28 10.73
CA LEU A 87 24.31 -27.84 10.16
C LEU A 87 25.50 -27.75 11.13
N ALA A 88 25.63 -26.65 11.88
CA ALA A 88 26.67 -26.53 12.90
C ALA A 88 26.52 -27.54 14.05
N ALA A 89 25.28 -27.79 14.51
CA ALA A 89 25.01 -28.74 15.59
C ALA A 89 25.26 -30.20 15.21
N TYR A 90 25.17 -30.53 13.91
CA TYR A 90 25.31 -31.89 13.39
C TYR A 90 26.49 -32.04 12.43
N ASN A 91 27.62 -31.38 12.69
CA ASN A 91 28.88 -31.56 11.95
C ASN A 91 28.78 -31.39 10.41
N GLN A 92 27.98 -30.43 9.96
CA GLN A 92 27.68 -30.18 8.54
C GLN A 92 27.00 -31.35 7.81
N ASP A 93 26.32 -32.23 8.56
CA ASP A 93 25.63 -33.38 7.97
C ASP A 93 24.25 -33.01 7.44
N PHE A 94 24.15 -32.92 6.11
CA PHE A 94 22.90 -32.73 5.37
C PHE A 94 21.96 -33.95 5.42
N LYS A 95 22.43 -35.09 5.95
CA LYS A 95 21.63 -36.29 6.15
C LYS A 95 21.16 -36.45 7.60
N ALA A 96 21.54 -35.54 8.50
CA ALA A 96 21.08 -35.54 9.87
C ALA A 96 19.54 -35.56 9.92
N PRO A 97 18.90 -36.37 10.79
CA PRO A 97 17.45 -36.50 10.86
C PRO A 97 16.74 -35.15 11.01
N LEU A 98 17.26 -34.25 11.87
CA LEU A 98 16.68 -32.92 12.05
C LEU A 98 16.83 -32.05 10.79
N TYR A 99 17.96 -32.12 10.08
CA TYR A 99 18.13 -31.36 8.83
C TYR A 99 17.11 -31.80 7.78
N ARG A 100 16.92 -33.11 7.60
CA ARG A 100 15.92 -33.65 6.68
C ARG A 100 14.50 -33.27 7.11
N GLN A 101 14.18 -33.43 8.38
CA GLN A 101 12.85 -33.07 8.89
C GLN A 101 12.45 -31.61 8.57
N LEU A 102 13.43 -30.68 8.55
CA LEU A 102 13.15 -29.26 8.32
C LEU A 102 13.26 -28.84 6.85
N PHE A 103 14.16 -29.45 6.06
CA PHE A 103 14.53 -28.99 4.71
C PHE A 103 14.43 -30.06 3.61
N GLU A 104 13.99 -31.28 3.90
CA GLU A 104 13.83 -32.32 2.87
C GLU A 104 12.72 -31.95 1.89
N GLY A 105 13.01 -32.02 0.60
CA GLY A 105 12.05 -31.71 -0.47
C GLY A 105 11.81 -30.23 -0.75
N GLN A 106 12.35 -29.30 0.04
CA GLN A 106 12.22 -27.85 -0.21
C GLN A 106 13.52 -27.12 0.13
N SER A 107 14.11 -26.43 -0.86
CA SER A 107 15.30 -25.64 -0.59
C SER A 107 14.96 -24.38 0.23
N PRO A 108 15.90 -23.84 1.04
CA PRO A 108 15.69 -22.56 1.73
C PRO A 108 15.29 -21.44 0.79
N SER A 109 15.79 -21.42 -0.44
CA SER A 109 15.42 -20.41 -1.44
C SER A 109 13.97 -20.57 -1.90
N ASP A 110 13.50 -21.81 -2.08
CA ASP A 110 12.12 -22.10 -2.47
C ASP A 110 11.14 -21.81 -1.32
N LEU A 111 11.55 -22.07 -0.09
CA LEU A 111 10.76 -21.79 1.12
C LEU A 111 10.55 -20.29 1.34
N LYS A 112 11.54 -19.44 1.00
CA LYS A 112 11.49 -17.98 1.18
C LYS A 112 10.80 -17.24 0.03
N ARG A 113 10.33 -17.95 -1.00
CA ARG A 113 9.75 -17.33 -2.20
C ARG A 113 8.29 -16.88 -2.01
N PRO A 114 7.40 -17.64 -1.34
CA PRO A 114 6.07 -17.17 -0.98
C PRO A 114 6.15 -16.14 0.16
N ILE A 115 5.30 -15.11 0.13
CA ILE A 115 5.16 -14.19 1.27
C ILE A 115 4.23 -14.84 2.31
N LEU A 116 4.75 -15.13 3.50
CA LEU A 116 4.07 -15.79 4.60
C LEU A 116 3.44 -17.14 4.19
N GLY A 117 2.19 -17.17 3.70
CA GLY A 117 1.50 -18.34 3.12
C GLY A 117 2.03 -19.72 3.55
N ALA A 118 2.59 -20.47 2.59
CA ALA A 118 3.15 -21.79 2.83
C ALA A 118 4.42 -21.78 3.69
N GLN A 119 5.20 -20.69 3.69
CA GLN A 119 6.38 -20.55 4.53
C GLN A 119 6.03 -20.53 6.00
N LEU A 120 4.98 -19.77 6.38
CA LEU A 120 4.52 -19.61 7.76
C LEU A 120 4.10 -20.95 8.36
N GLU A 121 3.35 -21.75 7.61
CA GLU A 121 2.92 -23.09 8.04
C GLU A 121 4.11 -24.06 8.19
N THR A 122 5.02 -24.08 7.21
CA THR A 122 6.24 -24.90 7.29
C THR A 122 7.07 -24.51 8.52
N MET A 123 7.31 -23.22 8.73
CA MET A 123 8.12 -22.75 9.84
C MET A 123 7.43 -22.92 11.20
N ARG A 124 6.09 -22.92 11.25
CA ARG A 124 5.34 -23.28 12.45
C ARG A 124 5.64 -24.71 12.89
N ALA A 125 5.74 -25.64 11.94
CA ALA A 125 6.10 -27.03 12.22
C ALA A 125 7.55 -27.19 12.75
N TRP A 126 8.43 -26.21 12.56
CA TRP A 126 9.82 -26.27 13.01
C TRP A 126 10.02 -25.97 14.49
N VAL A 127 9.11 -25.24 15.12
CA VAL A 127 9.25 -24.79 16.53
C VAL A 127 9.45 -25.98 17.47
N GLY A 128 8.62 -27.03 17.35
CA GLY A 128 8.71 -28.22 18.19
C GLY A 128 10.03 -28.98 18.05
N PRO A 129 10.42 -29.43 16.85
CA PRO A 129 11.69 -30.12 16.61
C PRO A 129 12.92 -29.31 17.04
N LEU A 130 12.94 -27.99 16.78
CA LEU A 130 14.05 -27.13 17.19
C LEU A 130 14.14 -27.00 18.71
N GLY A 131 13.01 -26.89 19.40
CA GLY A 131 12.96 -26.85 20.87
C GLY A 131 13.37 -28.18 21.52
N ALA A 132 13.03 -29.31 20.89
CA ALA A 132 13.33 -30.65 21.39
C ALA A 132 14.78 -31.12 21.15
N ALA A 133 15.55 -30.41 20.32
CA ALA A 133 16.90 -30.82 19.92
C ALA A 133 17.94 -30.77 21.06
N ASN A 134 17.61 -30.22 22.24
CA ASN A 134 18.50 -30.06 23.40
C ASN A 134 19.82 -29.29 23.09
N VAL A 135 19.82 -28.48 22.03
CA VAL A 135 20.93 -27.58 21.69
C VAL A 135 20.51 -26.15 22.02
N PRO A 136 21.23 -25.42 22.90
CA PRO A 136 20.80 -24.09 23.35
C PRO A 136 20.54 -23.08 22.22
N THR A 137 21.37 -23.10 21.17
CA THR A 137 21.21 -22.22 20.00
C THR A 137 19.94 -22.54 19.21
N LEU A 138 19.59 -23.81 19.04
CA LEU A 138 18.35 -24.23 18.37
C LEU A 138 17.12 -23.89 19.20
N GLY A 139 17.20 -24.05 20.53
CA GLY A 139 16.14 -23.60 21.44
C GLY A 139 15.89 -22.09 21.38
N ALA A 140 16.95 -21.28 21.29
CA ALA A 140 16.82 -19.83 21.12
C ALA A 140 16.17 -19.45 19.78
N ILE A 141 16.51 -20.16 18.69
CA ILE A 141 15.87 -19.96 17.38
C ILE A 141 14.39 -20.34 17.44
N ALA A 142 14.03 -21.44 18.11
CA ALA A 142 12.64 -21.84 18.29
C ALA A 142 11.80 -20.73 18.95
N GLN A 143 12.33 -20.08 20.00
CA GLN A 143 11.67 -18.95 20.67
C GLN A 143 11.52 -17.72 19.76
N LYS A 144 12.58 -17.33 19.06
CA LYS A 144 12.50 -16.24 18.06
C LYS A 144 11.46 -16.54 17.00
N LEU A 145 11.39 -17.80 16.55
CA LEU A 145 10.46 -18.25 15.53
C LEU A 145 9.01 -18.19 16.02
N SER A 146 8.72 -18.65 17.24
CA SER A 146 7.39 -18.50 17.85
C SER A 146 6.94 -17.04 17.89
N HIS A 147 7.82 -16.11 18.26
CA HIS A 147 7.49 -14.67 18.26
C HIS A 147 7.26 -14.13 16.85
N ALA A 148 8.05 -14.56 15.86
CA ALA A 148 7.90 -14.13 14.48
C ALA A 148 6.58 -14.65 13.87
N ILE A 149 6.19 -15.89 14.18
CA ILE A 149 4.92 -16.49 13.74
C ILE A 149 3.73 -15.66 14.26
N VAL A 150 3.73 -15.30 15.55
CA VAL A 150 2.64 -14.48 16.13
C VAL A 150 2.51 -13.12 15.41
N LYS A 151 3.63 -12.49 15.06
CA LYS A 151 3.62 -11.23 14.30
C LYS A 151 3.11 -11.42 12.86
N ALA A 152 3.46 -12.54 12.23
CA ALA A 152 2.96 -12.88 10.90
C ALA A 152 1.45 -13.13 10.91
N ASP A 153 0.93 -13.88 11.89
CA ASP A 153 -0.51 -14.13 12.06
C ASP A 153 -1.30 -12.83 12.28
N ASP A 154 -0.76 -11.93 13.11
CA ASP A 154 -1.34 -10.61 13.35
C ASP A 154 -1.34 -9.76 12.07
N ALA A 155 -0.26 -9.79 11.28
CA ALA A 155 -0.20 -9.10 9.99
C ALA A 155 -1.22 -9.64 8.98
N VAL A 156 -1.36 -10.96 8.86
CA VAL A 156 -2.37 -11.60 8.00
C VAL A 156 -3.79 -11.19 8.42
N THR A 157 -4.06 -11.23 9.73
CA THR A 157 -5.35 -10.83 10.30
C THR A 157 -5.65 -9.36 9.99
N LYS A 158 -4.69 -8.47 10.21
CA LYS A 158 -4.83 -7.03 9.93
C LYS A 158 -5.10 -6.74 8.46
N THR A 159 -4.43 -7.46 7.54
CA THR A 159 -4.69 -7.30 6.11
C THR A 159 -6.13 -7.71 5.78
N SER A 160 -6.58 -8.87 6.28
CA SER A 160 -7.95 -9.33 6.04
C SER A 160 -9.00 -8.36 6.60
N LEU A 161 -8.80 -7.84 7.82
CA LEU A 161 -9.72 -6.87 8.41
C LEU A 161 -9.73 -5.53 7.67
N ALA A 162 -8.57 -5.04 7.22
CA ALA A 162 -8.48 -3.79 6.46
C ALA A 162 -9.17 -3.91 5.09
N GLU A 163 -9.00 -5.03 4.39
CA GLU A 163 -9.66 -5.30 3.12
C GLU A 163 -11.19 -5.45 3.31
N GLN A 164 -11.65 -6.18 4.34
CA GLN A 164 -13.08 -6.28 4.68
C GLN A 164 -13.71 -4.92 5.02
N ALA A 165 -12.97 -4.04 5.70
CA ALA A 165 -13.44 -2.69 6.02
C ALA A 165 -13.65 -1.85 4.75
N MET A 166 -12.75 -1.97 3.77
CA MET A 166 -12.90 -1.33 2.46
C MET A 166 -14.09 -1.90 1.69
N ASP A 167 -14.26 -3.22 1.66
CA ASP A 167 -15.42 -3.85 1.00
C ASP A 167 -16.75 -3.37 1.62
N THR A 168 -16.79 -3.27 2.95
CA THR A 168 -17.96 -2.76 3.69
C THR A 168 -18.23 -1.30 3.35
N PHE A 169 -17.19 -0.47 3.27
CA PHE A 169 -17.29 0.93 2.88
C PHE A 169 -17.84 1.09 1.45
N VAL A 170 -17.34 0.29 0.50
CA VAL A 170 -17.79 0.30 -0.89
C VAL A 170 -19.26 -0.12 -1.00
N ALA A 171 -19.63 -1.23 -0.35
CA ALA A 171 -20.98 -1.79 -0.43
C ALA A 171 -22.04 -0.93 0.28
N GLY A 172 -21.68 -0.21 1.33
CA GLY A 172 -22.59 0.65 2.09
C GLY A 172 -22.37 2.13 1.81
N PRO A 173 -21.56 2.83 2.63
CA PRO A 173 -21.37 4.29 2.56
C PRO A 173 -21.16 4.89 1.18
N ARG A 174 -20.26 4.28 0.37
CA ARG A 174 -19.96 4.77 -0.97
C ARG A 174 -21.16 4.61 -1.90
N THR A 175 -21.77 3.43 -1.91
CA THR A 175 -22.97 3.15 -2.71
C THR A 175 -24.13 4.08 -2.34
N GLU A 176 -24.38 4.29 -1.04
CA GLU A 176 -25.41 5.21 -0.56
C GLU A 176 -25.16 6.65 -1.02
N LEU A 177 -23.92 7.15 -0.91
CA LEU A 177 -23.56 8.48 -1.37
C LEU A 177 -23.77 8.64 -2.87
N ILE A 178 -23.26 7.72 -3.70
CA ILE A 178 -23.38 7.80 -5.16
C ILE A 178 -24.85 7.70 -5.60
N ASN A 179 -25.65 6.84 -4.95
CA ASN A 179 -27.08 6.79 -5.19
C ASN A 179 -27.77 8.12 -4.84
N GLY A 180 -27.39 8.75 -3.73
CA GLY A 180 -27.87 10.07 -3.34
C GLY A 180 -27.52 11.15 -4.36
N VAL A 181 -26.28 11.15 -4.87
CA VAL A 181 -25.84 12.05 -5.95
C VAL A 181 -26.66 11.84 -7.22
N ASN A 182 -26.82 10.61 -7.68
CA ASN A 182 -27.59 10.30 -8.89
C ASN A 182 -29.08 10.68 -8.74
N ALA A 183 -29.66 10.41 -7.58
CA ALA A 183 -31.04 10.79 -7.27
C ALA A 183 -31.24 12.32 -7.31
N LEU A 184 -30.33 13.06 -6.67
CA LEU A 184 -30.40 14.53 -6.68
C LEU A 184 -30.25 15.09 -8.09
N ARG A 185 -29.26 14.62 -8.86
CA ARG A 185 -29.06 15.08 -10.25
C ARG A 185 -30.31 14.85 -11.10
N LYS A 186 -30.92 13.66 -10.99
CA LYS A 186 -32.16 13.33 -11.71
C LYS A 186 -33.32 14.24 -11.30
N LEU A 187 -33.50 14.49 -10.00
CA LEU A 187 -34.54 15.39 -9.50
C LEU A 187 -34.34 16.81 -10.03
N THR A 188 -33.11 17.34 -9.91
CA THR A 188 -32.74 18.67 -10.38
C THR A 188 -32.95 18.82 -11.89
N ALA A 189 -32.66 17.80 -12.69
CA ALA A 189 -32.91 17.82 -14.13
C ALA A 189 -34.40 18.02 -14.46
N GLY A 190 -35.29 17.37 -13.69
CA GLY A 190 -36.74 17.58 -13.80
C GLY A 190 -37.15 19.02 -13.44
N GLN A 191 -36.67 19.52 -12.31
CA GLN A 191 -36.96 20.88 -11.83
C GLN A 191 -36.48 21.96 -12.80
N ILE A 192 -35.31 21.78 -13.42
CA ILE A 192 -34.81 22.71 -14.44
C ILE A 192 -35.70 22.68 -15.69
N GLY A 193 -36.14 21.49 -16.12
CA GLY A 193 -37.08 21.37 -17.23
C GLY A 193 -38.36 22.18 -16.97
N GLU A 194 -38.91 22.09 -15.77
CA GLU A 194 -40.08 22.89 -15.35
C GLU A 194 -39.78 24.39 -15.34
N LEU A 195 -38.64 24.82 -14.78
CA LEU A 195 -38.22 26.22 -14.75
C LEU A 195 -38.01 26.80 -16.15
N VAL A 196 -37.49 26.00 -17.09
CA VAL A 196 -37.32 26.37 -18.49
C VAL A 196 -38.66 26.69 -19.13
N HIS A 197 -39.66 25.84 -18.96
CA HIS A 197 -40.99 26.09 -19.50
C HIS A 197 -41.74 27.23 -18.78
N ALA A 198 -41.53 27.39 -17.47
CA ALA A 198 -42.31 28.35 -16.69
C ALA A 198 -41.78 29.79 -16.73
N SER A 199 -40.45 29.98 -16.69
CA SER A 199 -39.85 31.27 -16.36
C SER A 199 -38.62 31.65 -17.17
N LEU A 200 -37.92 30.67 -17.74
CA LEU A 200 -36.68 30.88 -18.51
C LEU A 200 -36.89 30.75 -20.03
N GLU A 201 -38.10 30.51 -20.51
CA GLU A 201 -38.40 30.41 -21.94
C GLU A 201 -37.99 31.70 -22.67
N GLY A 202 -37.16 31.57 -23.71
CA GLY A 202 -36.58 32.70 -24.45
C GLY A 202 -35.47 33.48 -23.71
N LYS A 203 -35.18 33.18 -22.44
CA LYS A 203 -34.11 33.80 -21.64
C LYS A 203 -32.83 32.98 -21.60
N VAL A 204 -32.92 31.67 -21.84
CA VAL A 204 -31.77 30.75 -21.87
C VAL A 204 -31.62 30.08 -23.24
N PRO A 205 -30.39 29.64 -23.61
CA PRO A 205 -30.17 28.86 -24.82
C PRO A 205 -30.99 27.57 -24.85
N ARG A 206 -31.28 27.05 -26.06
CA ARG A 206 -32.05 25.81 -26.23
C ARG A 206 -31.41 24.58 -25.58
N ASP A 207 -30.08 24.58 -25.46
CA ASP A 207 -29.30 23.50 -24.85
C ASP A 207 -28.92 23.79 -23.39
N PHE A 208 -29.62 24.72 -22.73
CA PHE A 208 -29.37 25.08 -21.33
C PHE A 208 -29.42 23.87 -20.39
N VAL A 209 -30.41 23.00 -20.57
CA VAL A 209 -30.58 21.81 -19.72
C VAL A 209 -29.43 20.81 -19.93
N ASP A 210 -29.01 20.59 -21.18
CA ASP A 210 -27.92 19.68 -21.51
C ASP A 210 -26.56 20.20 -21.00
N ARG A 211 -26.42 21.52 -20.81
CA ARG A 211 -25.22 22.18 -20.26
C ARG A 211 -25.24 22.35 -18.74
N PHE A 212 -26.36 22.06 -18.09
CA PHE A 212 -26.50 22.33 -16.66
C PHE A 212 -25.69 21.36 -15.81
N PHE A 213 -25.55 20.13 -16.31
CA PHE A 213 -24.69 19.10 -15.74
C PHE A 213 -23.43 19.01 -16.61
N LEU A 214 -22.32 18.62 -16.00
CA LEU A 214 -21.13 18.32 -16.78
C LEU A 214 -21.47 17.09 -17.67
N SER A 215 -21.30 17.22 -18.98
CA SER A 215 -21.33 16.08 -19.87
C SER A 215 -19.94 15.42 -19.87
N SER A 216 -19.91 14.10 -19.76
CA SER A 216 -18.70 13.31 -20.03
C SER A 216 -18.27 13.59 -21.47
N GLY A 217 -17.29 14.48 -21.65
CA GLY A 217 -17.00 15.14 -22.93
C GLY A 217 -17.82 16.42 -23.07
N GLY A 218 -17.19 17.56 -22.75
CA GLY A 218 -17.83 18.87 -22.72
C GLY A 218 -18.69 19.15 -23.97
N SER A 219 -19.87 19.72 -23.76
CA SER A 219 -20.87 20.03 -24.78
C SER A 219 -20.42 21.08 -25.84
N ARG A 220 -19.13 21.38 -25.89
CA ARG A 220 -18.48 22.06 -27.00
C ARG A 220 -17.26 21.24 -27.36
N THR A 221 -17.21 20.74 -28.59
CA THR A 221 -15.95 20.38 -29.23
C THR A 221 -15.00 21.55 -28.96
N PRO A 222 -13.92 21.36 -28.17
CA PRO A 222 -13.03 22.47 -27.87
C PRO A 222 -12.55 23.02 -29.19
N THR A 223 -12.51 24.35 -29.32
CA THR A 223 -11.90 24.94 -30.50
C THR A 223 -10.45 24.47 -30.61
N LEU A 224 -9.91 24.42 -31.82
CA LEU A 224 -8.52 23.99 -32.03
C LEU A 224 -7.55 24.80 -31.15
N ALA A 225 -7.85 26.08 -30.91
CA ALA A 225 -7.11 26.94 -29.99
C ALA A 225 -7.19 26.49 -28.51
N GLU A 226 -8.38 26.13 -28.01
CA GLU A 226 -8.56 25.65 -26.63
C GLU A 226 -7.89 24.28 -26.42
N LEU A 227 -7.99 23.39 -27.40
CA LEU A 227 -7.32 22.08 -27.40
C LEU A 227 -5.80 22.24 -27.41
N SER A 228 -5.24 23.09 -28.29
CA SER A 228 -3.81 23.39 -28.32
C SER A 228 -3.34 23.99 -27.00
N GLN A 229 -4.09 24.94 -26.42
CA GLN A 229 -3.70 25.57 -25.17
C GLN A 229 -3.79 24.60 -23.97
N SER A 230 -4.75 23.69 -23.98
CA SER A 230 -4.87 22.60 -23.01
C SER A 230 -3.69 21.63 -23.12
N ILE A 231 -3.34 21.21 -24.34
CA ILE A 231 -2.16 20.37 -24.62
C ILE A 231 -0.89 21.03 -24.09
N THR A 232 -0.65 22.30 -24.40
CA THR A 232 0.53 23.03 -23.90
C THR A 232 0.58 23.07 -22.37
N ARG A 233 -0.56 23.27 -21.69
CA ARG A 233 -0.63 23.25 -20.22
C ARG A 233 -0.34 21.85 -19.66
N LEU A 234 -0.89 20.82 -20.28
CA LEU A 234 -0.69 19.42 -19.87
C LEU A 234 0.75 18.97 -20.11
N GLU A 235 1.36 19.34 -21.22
CA GLU A 235 2.78 19.12 -21.50
C GLU A 235 3.67 19.80 -20.46
N ALA A 236 3.38 21.06 -20.11
CA ALA A 236 4.10 21.76 -19.04
C ALA A 236 3.93 21.07 -17.67
N LYS A 237 2.75 20.53 -17.37
CA LYS A 237 2.51 19.75 -16.14
C LYS A 237 3.25 18.41 -16.17
N LEU A 238 3.25 17.72 -17.31
CA LEU A 238 3.96 16.47 -17.52
C LEU A 238 5.46 16.65 -17.34
N GLU A 239 6.05 17.72 -17.89
CA GLU A 239 7.47 18.01 -17.73
C GLU A 239 7.85 18.31 -16.28
N ARG A 240 7.00 19.05 -15.54
CA ARG A 240 7.19 19.25 -14.09
C ARG A 240 7.15 17.93 -13.32
N GLN A 241 6.22 17.04 -13.66
CA GLN A 241 6.12 15.72 -13.02
C GLN A 241 7.29 14.80 -13.37
N LYS A 242 7.77 14.81 -14.61
CA LYS A 242 8.99 14.08 -15.01
C LYS A 242 10.22 14.60 -14.25
N ALA A 243 10.36 15.91 -14.09
CA ALA A 243 11.44 16.51 -13.32
C ALA A 243 11.36 16.12 -11.83
N LEU A 244 10.16 16.10 -11.24
CA LEU A 244 9.95 15.63 -9.88
C LEU A 244 10.29 14.13 -9.74
N LEU A 245 9.84 13.29 -10.68
CA LEU A 245 10.16 11.87 -10.72
C LEU A 245 11.67 11.62 -10.83
N ALA A 246 12.37 12.37 -11.68
CA ALA A 246 13.83 12.30 -11.80
C ALA A 246 14.52 12.68 -10.48
N SER A 247 14.09 13.77 -9.84
CA SER A 247 14.59 14.21 -8.52
C SER A 247 14.36 13.16 -7.42
N MET A 248 13.17 12.53 -7.41
CA MET A 248 12.86 11.45 -6.47
C MET A 248 13.72 10.21 -6.71
N LYS A 249 13.87 9.77 -7.97
CA LYS A 249 14.76 8.66 -8.32
C LYS A 249 16.21 8.92 -7.92
N GLU A 250 16.69 10.15 -8.10
CA GLU A 250 18.04 10.54 -7.70
C GLU A 250 18.21 10.54 -6.17
N LYS A 251 17.22 11.04 -5.42
CA LYS A 251 17.20 10.96 -3.94
C LYS A 251 17.18 9.53 -3.44
N GLU A 252 16.36 8.68 -4.04
CA GLU A 252 16.25 7.27 -3.67
C GLU A 252 17.54 6.50 -3.99
N ALA A 253 18.16 6.77 -5.14
CA ALA A 253 19.48 6.22 -5.48
C ALA A 253 20.58 6.67 -4.50
N LYS A 254 20.59 7.95 -4.10
CA LYS A 254 21.52 8.47 -3.06
C LYS A 254 21.29 7.80 -1.70
N LEU A 255 20.04 7.65 -1.27
CA LEU A 255 19.69 6.96 -0.02
C LEU A 255 20.11 5.49 -0.05
N ARG A 256 19.86 4.80 -1.16
CA ARG A 256 20.26 3.39 -1.33
C ARG A 256 21.78 3.23 -1.29
N LYS A 257 22.51 4.11 -1.96
CA LYS A 257 23.98 4.11 -1.94
C LYS A 257 24.52 4.41 -0.54
N ALA A 258 23.96 5.39 0.16
CA ALA A 258 24.33 5.70 1.55
C ALA A 258 24.05 4.54 2.51
N LYS A 259 22.91 3.83 2.36
CA LYS A 259 22.63 2.60 3.13
C LYS A 259 23.63 1.49 2.84
N GLN A 260 23.97 1.25 1.58
CA GLN A 260 24.97 0.26 1.19
C GLN A 260 26.37 0.58 1.74
N GLU A 261 26.77 1.85 1.69
CA GLU A 261 28.04 2.32 2.27
C GLU A 261 28.05 2.17 3.80
N ALA A 262 26.95 2.49 4.48
CA ALA A 262 26.81 2.30 5.92
C ALA A 262 26.88 0.81 6.32
N GLU A 263 26.17 -0.07 5.60
CA GLU A 263 26.23 -1.53 5.83
C GLU A 263 27.62 -2.10 5.57
N LEU A 264 28.32 -1.64 4.53
CA LEU A 264 29.68 -2.07 4.25
C LEU A 264 30.63 -1.64 5.37
N THR A 265 30.51 -0.39 5.82
CA THR A 265 31.31 0.14 6.93
C THR A 265 31.05 -0.63 8.22
N GLU A 266 29.79 -0.96 8.52
CA GLU A 266 29.43 -1.77 9.69
C GLU A 266 29.98 -3.20 9.58
N LYS A 267 29.91 -3.83 8.40
CA LYS A 267 30.49 -5.15 8.15
C LYS A 267 32.01 -5.16 8.30
N GLN A 268 32.69 -4.13 7.80
CA GLN A 268 34.15 -3.97 7.95
C GLN A 268 34.54 -3.78 9.42
N ALA A 269 33.79 -2.96 10.18
CA ALA A 269 34.02 -2.80 11.61
C ALA A 269 33.81 -4.10 12.39
N LYS A 270 32.77 -4.88 12.05
CA LYS A 270 32.52 -6.20 12.66
C LYS A 270 33.63 -7.21 12.32
N LEU A 271 34.12 -7.20 11.09
CA LEU A 271 35.23 -8.06 10.66
C LEU A 271 36.50 -7.73 11.45
N ALA A 272 36.90 -6.46 11.51
CA ALA A 272 38.09 -6.03 12.26
C ALA A 272 37.98 -6.39 13.76
N ALA A 273 36.79 -6.23 14.35
CA ALA A 273 36.54 -6.62 15.74
C ALA A 273 36.59 -8.14 15.96
N ALA A 274 36.25 -8.94 14.95
CA ALA A 274 36.35 -10.40 15.01
C ALA A 274 37.80 -10.87 14.84
N GLU A 275 38.55 -10.27 13.93
CA GLU A 275 39.98 -10.54 13.73
C GLU A 275 40.80 -10.23 14.99
N LYS A 276 40.51 -9.10 15.65
CA LYS A 276 41.14 -8.77 16.94
C LYS A 276 40.88 -9.83 18.01
N ARG A 277 39.62 -10.26 18.15
CA ARG A 277 39.26 -11.33 19.10
C ARG A 277 39.92 -12.67 18.77
N ALA A 278 40.05 -13.00 17.48
CA ALA A 278 40.75 -14.21 17.06
C ALA A 278 42.24 -14.15 17.39
N ALA A 279 42.89 -13.00 17.21
CA ALA A 279 44.30 -12.79 17.57
C ALA A 279 44.51 -12.90 19.10
N GLU A 280 43.65 -12.30 19.91
CA GLU A 280 43.69 -12.39 21.38
C GLU A 280 43.50 -13.85 21.84
N ALA A 281 42.54 -14.57 21.27
CA ALA A 281 42.33 -15.98 21.58
C ALA A 281 43.53 -16.86 21.17
N ALA A 282 44.17 -16.58 20.03
CA ALA A 282 45.37 -17.30 19.59
C ALA A 282 46.55 -17.07 20.54
N GLN A 283 46.73 -15.85 21.05
CA GLN A 283 47.74 -15.54 22.06
C GLN A 283 47.48 -16.30 23.37
N GLU A 284 46.24 -16.36 23.81
CA GLU A 284 45.87 -17.10 25.03
C GLU A 284 46.10 -18.60 24.88
N ILE A 285 45.74 -19.19 23.74
CA ILE A 285 46.01 -20.60 23.43
C ILE A 285 47.52 -20.87 23.42
N ALA A 286 48.33 -19.97 22.84
CA ALA A 286 49.78 -20.10 22.83
C ALA A 286 50.35 -20.04 24.26
N ARG A 287 49.84 -19.15 25.12
CA ARG A 287 50.22 -19.06 26.53
C ARG A 287 49.91 -20.35 27.28
N LEU A 288 48.68 -20.86 27.18
CA LEU A 288 48.25 -22.10 27.85
C LEU A 288 49.07 -23.31 27.38
N LYS A 289 49.42 -23.39 26.09
CA LYS A 289 50.31 -24.44 25.57
C LYS A 289 51.73 -24.35 26.14
N ALA A 290 52.26 -23.15 26.31
CA ALA A 290 53.57 -22.95 26.92
C ALA A 290 53.58 -23.35 28.41
N GLU A 291 52.50 -23.07 29.14
CA GLU A 291 52.35 -23.48 30.54
C GLU A 291 52.25 -25.01 30.69
N MET A 292 51.57 -25.71 29.78
CA MET A 292 51.47 -27.18 29.78
C MET A 292 52.74 -27.89 29.27
N GLY A 293 53.63 -27.19 28.56
CA GLY A 293 54.89 -27.74 28.05
C GLY A 293 56.08 -27.59 29.00
N SER A 294 55.86 -27.03 30.20
CA SER A 294 56.91 -26.77 31.21
C SER A 294 56.87 -27.75 32.41
N THR A 295 56.23 -28.90 32.25
CA THR A 295 56.29 -30.07 33.16
C THR A 295 56.98 -31.23 32.48
#